data_AF-A0A6G2VMI4-F1
#
_entry.id   AF-A0A6G2VMI4-F1
#
_cell.length_a   1.000
_cell.length_b   1.000
_cell.length_c   1.000
_cell.angle_alpha   90.00
_cell.angle_beta   90.00
_cell.angle_gamma   90.00
#
_symmetry.space_group_name_H-M   'P 1'
#
loop_
_entity.id
_entity.type
_entity.pdbx_description
1 polymer ?
#
loop_
_entity_poly.entity_id
_entity_poly.type
_entity_poly.pdbx_seq_one_letter_code
_entity_poly.pdbx_strand_id
1 'polypeptide(L)'
;MPEPLTPESFRADLAEFLYLRPDEVDLEESPLSAGLDSLRIVTLLERWQAAGADVSFVDLAERTSFAQWWRLLDERRGGTARADT
;
A
#
# COMPACT_ATOMS: atom_id res chain seq x y z
N MET A 1 -15.45 2.54 9.52
CA MET A 1 -15.22 1.12 9.18
C MET A 1 -13.90 1.10 8.45
N PRO A 2 -12.87 0.35 8.88
CA PRO A 2 -11.69 0.18 8.05
C PRO A 2 -12.14 -0.47 6.74
N GLU A 3 -11.93 0.20 5.61
CA GLU A 3 -12.20 -0.42 4.32
C GLU A 3 -11.25 -1.60 4.15
N PRO A 4 -11.75 -2.75 3.65
CA PRO A 4 -10.89 -3.89 3.42
C PRO A 4 -9.80 -3.49 2.41
N LEU A 5 -8.55 -3.83 2.73
CA LEU A 5 -7.43 -3.57 1.84
C LEU A 5 -7.62 -4.39 0.55
N THR A 6 -8.13 -3.77 -0.50
CA THR A 6 -8.38 -4.34 -1.82
C THR A 6 -7.50 -3.63 -2.85
N PRO A 7 -7.26 -4.22 -4.03
CA PRO A 7 -6.45 -3.54 -5.05
C PRO A 7 -7.09 -2.21 -5.49
N GLU A 8 -8.42 -2.13 -5.41
CA GLU A 8 -9.19 -0.91 -5.67
C GLU A 8 -8.97 0.15 -4.57
N SER A 9 -9.09 -0.21 -3.29
CA SER A 9 -8.80 0.71 -2.18
C SER A 9 -7.35 1.16 -2.18
N PHE A 10 -6.40 0.25 -2.43
CA PHE A 10 -4.98 0.56 -2.55
C PHE A 10 -4.71 1.58 -3.66
N ARG A 11 -5.32 1.40 -4.84
CA ARG A 11 -5.22 2.40 -5.93
C ARG A 11 -5.88 3.72 -5.56
N ALA A 12 -7.04 3.68 -4.89
CA ALA A 12 -7.73 4.90 -4.45
C ALA A 12 -6.90 5.69 -3.44
N ASP A 13 -6.28 5.00 -2.48
CA ASP A 13 -5.31 5.57 -1.54
C ASP A 13 -4.15 6.22 -2.31
N LEU A 14 -3.45 5.48 -3.18
CA LEU A 14 -2.35 6.05 -3.97
C LEU A 14 -2.78 7.27 -4.80
N ALA A 15 -3.95 7.19 -5.44
CA ALA A 15 -4.51 8.27 -6.24
C ALA A 15 -4.79 9.54 -5.41
N GLU A 16 -5.33 9.39 -4.19
CA GLU A 16 -5.52 10.48 -3.23
C GLU A 16 -4.19 11.17 -2.91
N PHE A 17 -3.15 10.40 -2.61
CA PHE A 17 -1.83 10.94 -2.30
C PHE A 17 -1.05 11.45 -3.51
N LEU A 18 -1.35 10.98 -4.71
CA LEU A 18 -0.73 11.41 -5.97
C LEU A 18 -1.50 12.55 -6.64
N TYR A 19 -2.68 12.91 -6.15
CA TYR A 19 -3.62 13.82 -6.81
C TYR A 19 -3.97 13.35 -8.24
N LEU A 20 -4.02 12.03 -8.42
CA LEU A 20 -4.37 11.36 -9.67
C LEU A 20 -5.74 10.68 -9.53
N ARG A 21 -6.21 10.07 -10.63
CA ARG A 21 -7.34 9.15 -10.59
C ARG A 21 -6.81 7.73 -10.36
N PRO A 22 -7.57 6.83 -9.71
CA PRO A 22 -7.13 5.45 -9.51
C PRO A 22 -6.82 4.69 -10.81
N ASP A 23 -7.41 5.11 -11.93
CA ASP A 23 -7.14 4.56 -13.27
C ASP A 23 -5.86 5.11 -13.92
N GLU A 24 -5.39 6.28 -13.45
CA GLU A 24 -4.16 6.93 -13.92
C GLU A 24 -2.92 6.52 -13.10
N VAL A 25 -3.12 5.80 -11.98
CA VAL A 25 -2.02 5.31 -11.16
C VAL A 25 -1.34 4.14 -11.89
N ASP A 26 -0.16 4.41 -12.41
CA ASP A 26 0.70 3.38 -12.97
C ASP A 26 1.26 2.50 -11.86
N LEU A 27 1.01 1.19 -11.93
CA LEU A 27 1.46 0.27 -10.89
C LEU A 27 2.93 -0.14 -11.04
N GLU A 28 3.52 0.03 -12.22
CA GLU A 28 4.92 -0.32 -12.46
C GLU A 28 5.87 0.84 -12.09
N GLU A 29 5.33 2.05 -12.02
CA GLU A 29 6.03 3.26 -11.60
C GLU A 29 6.52 3.20 -10.15
N SER A 30 7.70 3.79 -9.93
CA SER A 30 8.29 3.91 -8.62
C SER A 30 7.59 4.99 -7.79
N PRO A 31 7.28 4.73 -6.50
CA PRO A 31 6.65 5.70 -5.61
C PRO A 31 7.38 7.03 -5.59
N LEU A 32 8.72 6.99 -5.54
CA LEU A 32 9.55 8.19 -5.55
C LEU A 32 9.46 8.96 -6.88
N SER A 33 9.35 8.26 -8.01
CA SER A 33 9.19 8.87 -9.34
C SER A 33 7.80 9.47 -9.53
N ALA A 34 6.77 8.81 -9.00
CA ALA A 34 5.38 9.29 -9.00
C ALA A 34 5.20 10.55 -8.12
N GLY A 35 6.16 10.85 -7.24
CA GLY A 35 6.10 11.98 -6.31
C GLY A 35 5.49 11.64 -4.95
N LEU A 36 5.51 10.36 -4.53
CA LEU A 36 5.22 9.99 -3.15
C LEU A 36 6.39 10.36 -2.24
N ASP A 37 6.16 11.31 -1.33
CA ASP A 37 7.09 11.65 -0.27
C ASP A 37 7.07 10.63 0.88
N SER A 38 8.16 10.52 1.62
CA SER A 38 8.28 9.65 2.80
C SER A 38 7.14 9.82 3.81
N LEU A 39 6.68 11.06 4.04
CA LEU A 39 5.55 11.34 4.93
C LEU A 39 4.25 10.71 4.43
N ARG A 40 3.97 10.78 3.12
CA ARG A 40 2.77 10.16 2.52
C ARG A 40 2.85 8.64 2.59
N ILE A 41 4.03 8.07 2.37
CA ILE A 41 4.28 6.64 2.51
C ILE A 41 3.98 6.18 3.94
N VAL A 42 4.46 6.91 4.95
CA VAL A 42 4.18 6.58 6.36
C VAL A 42 2.68 6.64 6.66
N THR A 43 1.97 7.66 6.17
CA THR A 43 0.51 7.75 6.37
C THR A 43 -0.25 6.59 5.71
N LEU A 44 0.15 6.20 4.49
CA LEU A 44 -0.40 5.04 3.79
C LEU A 44 -0.12 3.75 4.56
N LEU A 45 1.10 3.60 5.05
CA LEU A 45 1.51 2.45 5.85
C LEU A 45 0.62 2.30 7.09
N GLU A 46 0.40 3.38 7.84
CA GLU A 46 -0.47 3.38 9.02
C GLU A 46 -1.91 2.97 8.67
N ARG A 47 -2.46 3.44 7.53
CA ARG A 47 -3.80 3.04 7.05
C ARG A 47 -3.85 1.54 6.75
N TRP A 48 -2.85 1.00 6.05
CA TRP A 48 -2.81 -0.42 5.69
C TRP A 48 -2.61 -1.31 6.92
N GLN A 49 -1.79 -0.87 7.88
CA GLN A 49 -1.62 -1.55 9.17
C GLN A 49 -2.93 -1.56 9.98
N ALA A 50 -3.66 -0.45 10.01
CA ALA A 50 -4.99 -0.38 10.63
C ALA A 50 -6.03 -1.29 9.94
N ALA A 51 -5.84 -1.59 8.65
CA ALA A 51 -6.63 -2.57 7.89
C ALA A 51 -6.15 -4.02 8.07
N GLY A 52 -5.10 -4.26 8.87
CA GLY A 52 -4.58 -5.59 9.20
C GLY A 52 -3.39 -6.07 8.38
N ALA A 53 -2.77 -5.20 7.57
CA ALA A 53 -1.55 -5.55 6.84
C ALA A 53 -0.30 -5.42 7.73
N ASP A 54 0.48 -6.49 7.83
CA ASP A 54 1.77 -6.48 8.51
C ASP A 54 2.88 -6.05 7.52
N VAL A 55 3.09 -4.75 7.38
CA VAL A 55 4.09 -4.17 6.47
C VAL A 55 4.86 -3.05 7.17
N SER A 56 6.15 -2.87 6.85
CA SER A 56 6.97 -1.76 7.35
C SER A 56 7.46 -0.85 6.22
N PHE A 57 7.86 0.38 6.57
CA PHE A 57 8.46 1.33 5.63
C PHE A 57 9.68 0.74 4.90
N VAL A 58 10.52 -0.04 5.60
CA VAL A 58 11.69 -0.69 4.98
C VAL A 58 11.28 -1.69 3.90
N ASP A 59 10.27 -2.53 4.16
CA ASP A 59 9.79 -3.51 3.16
C ASP A 59 9.24 -2.81 1.90
N LEU A 60 8.62 -1.63 2.08
CA LEU A 60 8.14 -0.80 0.97
C LEU A 60 9.30 -0.08 0.25
N ALA A 61 10.28 0.42 0.99
CA ALA A 61 11.44 1.12 0.44
C ALA A 61 12.36 0.20 -0.38
N GLU A 62 12.41 -1.10 -0.04
CA GLU A 62 13.10 -2.11 -0.85
C GLU A 62 12.39 -2.38 -2.19
N ARG A 63 11.12 -1.97 -2.32
CA ARG A 63 10.28 -2.21 -3.50
C ARG A 63 10.17 -0.96 -4.35
N THR A 64 10.57 -1.07 -5.60
CA THR A 64 10.67 0.08 -6.53
C THR A 64 9.41 0.30 -7.36
N SER A 65 8.29 -0.35 -7.05
CA SER A 65 7.04 -0.23 -7.82
C SER A 65 5.81 -0.49 -6.95
N PHE A 66 4.69 0.18 -7.26
CA PHE A 66 3.44 -0.04 -6.52
C PHE A 66 2.87 -1.46 -6.69
N ALA A 67 3.09 -2.12 -7.82
CA ALA A 67 2.72 -3.52 -8.06
C ALA A 67 3.44 -4.45 -7.08
N GLN A 68 4.71 -4.15 -6.76
CA GLN A 68 5.43 -4.88 -5.73
C GLN A 68 4.81 -4.57 -4.37
N TRP A 69 4.50 -3.32 -4.03
CA TRP A 69 3.86 -3.00 -2.75
C TRP A 69 2.56 -3.79 -2.55
N TRP A 70 1.70 -3.82 -3.57
CA TRP A 70 0.46 -4.60 -3.53
C TRP A 70 0.71 -6.09 -3.27
N ARG A 71 1.69 -6.70 -3.95
CA ARG A 71 2.07 -8.11 -3.69
C ARG A 71 2.47 -8.33 -2.23
N LEU A 72 3.23 -7.41 -1.63
CA LEU A 72 3.62 -7.52 -0.21
C LEU A 72 2.38 -7.56 0.68
N LEU A 73 1.48 -6.61 0.45
CA LEU A 73 0.27 -6.43 1.23
C LEU A 73 -0.65 -7.64 1.10
N ASP A 74 -0.74 -8.20 -0.12
CA ASP A 74 -1.51 -9.41 -0.41
C ASP A 74 -0.90 -10.68 0.23
N GLU A 75 0.42 -10.76 0.29
CA GLU A 75 1.12 -11.83 1.02
C GLU A 75 0.92 -11.72 2.54
N ARG A 76 1.04 -10.50 3.09
CA ARG A 76 1.02 -10.23 4.53
C ARG A 76 -0.38 -10.26 5.14
N ARG A 77 -1.42 -9.85 4.40
CA ARG A 77 -2.83 -9.98 4.83
C ARG A 77 -3.26 -11.44 5.02
N GLY A 78 -2.65 -12.37 4.27
CA GLY A 78 -2.95 -13.80 4.35
C GLY A 78 -2.33 -14.49 5.56
N GLY A 79 -1.31 -13.87 6.17
CA GLY A 79 -0.59 -14.40 7.34
C GLY A 79 -1.33 -14.21 8.66
N THR A 80 -2.15 -13.17 8.78
CA THR A 80 -2.83 -12.81 10.04
C THR A 80 -4.09 -13.64 10.34
N ALA A 81 -4.44 -14.62 9.49
CA ALA A 81 -5.53 -15.57 9.74
C ALA A 81 -5.08 -16.86 10.48
N ARG A 82 -3.83 -16.96 10.95
CA ARG A 82 -3.33 -18.12 11.72
C ARG A 82 -2.60 -17.72 12.99
N ALA A 83 -3.22 -16.91 13.83
CA ALA A 83 -2.76 -16.67 15.20
C ALA A 83 -3.95 -16.38 16.13
N ASP A 84 -4.90 -17.30 16.20
CA ASP A 84 -5.85 -17.40 17.32
C ASP A 84 -6.23 -18.88 17.50
N THR A 85 -5.48 -19.60 18.33
CA THR A 85 -5.89 -20.87 18.96
C THR A 85 -5.12 -21.04 20.26
#